data_AF-A0A7T3T345-F1
#
_entry.id   AF-A0A7T3T345-F1
#
_cell.length_a   1.000
_cell.length_b   1.000
_cell.length_c   1.000
_cell.angle_alpha   90.00
_cell.angle_beta   90.00
_cell.angle_gamma   90.00
#
_symmetry.space_group_name_H-M   'P 1'
#
loop_
_entity.id
_entity.type
_entity.pdbx_description
1 polymer ?
#
loop_
_entity_poly.entity_id
_entity_poly.type
_entity_poly.pdbx_seq_one_letter_code
_entity_poly.pdbx_strand_id
1 'polypeptide(L)'
;MAEEQTSVDQATNQTNLEVEETKVFTQEDVNRIGTKEHNSGYSKAIRDLGFEDAEAAKNVLKAYQDWQESQKSEAEKQSEALKSKEEALSNADSRIKSLEAENAALKQGVIAYSVEDVVALAERLVNDETTIDQAIQKVLDKYPHFSGGQEEVKPTFSAKGNPSVDMGAKVKDPFQDVIDNYK
;
A
#
# COMPACT_ATOMS: atom_id res chain seq x y z
N MET A 1 -125.02 -21.34 13.08
CA MET A 1 -123.92 -22.33 13.01
C MET A 1 -123.17 -22.17 14.32
N ALA A 2 -123.10 -23.27 15.08
CA ALA A 2 -122.71 -23.47 16.50
C ALA A 2 -121.52 -22.59 17.01
N GLU A 3 -121.50 -22.10 18.27
CA GLU A 3 -121.14 -22.83 19.53
C GLU A 3 -119.86 -23.67 19.34
N GLU A 4 -118.80 -23.66 20.15
CA GLU A 4 -118.62 -23.34 21.57
C GLU A 4 -117.08 -23.30 21.84
N GLN A 5 -116.69 -22.47 22.82
CA GLN A 5 -115.68 -22.69 23.89
C GLN A 5 -114.32 -23.35 23.56
N THR A 6 -113.17 -22.84 24.03
CA THR A 6 -112.68 -22.86 25.41
C THR A 6 -111.30 -22.17 25.39
N SER A 7 -111.01 -21.14 26.18
CA SER A 7 -110.69 -21.12 27.62
C SER A 7 -109.21 -21.37 27.94
N VAL A 8 -108.74 -20.55 28.89
CA VAL A 8 -107.65 -20.74 29.86
C VAL A 8 -106.28 -20.11 29.53
N ASP A 9 -106.12 -18.90 30.09
CA ASP A 9 -104.87 -18.42 30.69
C ASP A 9 -104.22 -19.50 31.58
N GLN A 10 -102.93 -19.76 31.41
CA GLN A 10 -102.08 -20.02 32.58
C GLN A 10 -100.61 -19.73 32.30
N ALA A 11 -100.07 -18.87 33.15
CA ALA A 11 -98.67 -18.53 33.24
C ALA A 11 -97.81 -19.71 33.72
N THR A 12 -96.50 -19.52 33.52
CA THR A 12 -95.34 -20.20 34.11
C THR A 12 -95.05 -21.65 33.70
N ASN A 13 -94.00 -21.81 32.89
CA ASN A 13 -92.85 -22.55 33.38
C ASN A 13 -91.54 -22.09 32.72
N GLN A 14 -90.57 -21.73 33.55
CA GLN A 14 -89.20 -21.43 33.16
C GLN A 14 -88.58 -22.69 32.55
N THR A 15 -87.92 -22.55 31.40
CA THR A 15 -86.85 -23.47 31.02
C THR A 15 -85.64 -22.63 30.65
N ASN A 16 -84.61 -22.78 31.48
CA ASN A 16 -83.27 -22.25 31.33
C ASN A 16 -82.70 -22.63 29.95
N LEU A 17 -82.47 -21.64 29.09
CA LEU A 17 -81.68 -21.77 27.88
C LEU A 17 -80.71 -20.60 27.83
N GLU A 18 -79.48 -20.90 28.23
CA GLU A 18 -78.29 -20.08 28.08
C GLU A 18 -78.08 -19.87 26.57
N VAL A 19 -78.57 -18.74 26.04
CA VAL A 19 -78.24 -18.28 24.70
C VAL A 19 -76.91 -17.55 24.84
N GLU A 20 -75.82 -18.27 24.58
CA GLU A 20 -74.53 -17.69 24.26
C GLU A 20 -74.74 -16.60 23.19
N GLU A 21 -74.71 -15.32 23.61
CA GLU A 21 -74.61 -14.19 22.70
C GLU A 21 -73.31 -14.37 21.90
N THR A 22 -73.44 -14.78 20.65
CA THR A 22 -72.31 -14.90 19.73
C THR A 22 -71.78 -13.50 19.46
N LYS A 23 -70.76 -13.09 20.22
CA LYS A 23 -70.08 -11.81 20.03
C LYS A 23 -69.43 -11.79 18.64
N VAL A 24 -70.04 -11.07 17.71
CA VAL A 24 -69.51 -10.87 16.37
C VAL A 24 -68.44 -9.78 16.42
N PHE A 25 -67.22 -10.12 16.00
CA PHE A 25 -66.11 -9.18 15.94
C PHE A 25 -66.38 -8.10 14.87
N THR A 26 -66.24 -6.82 15.21
CA THR A 26 -66.39 -5.73 14.23
C THR A 26 -65.10 -5.52 13.45
N GLN A 27 -65.17 -4.89 12.26
CA GLN A 27 -63.96 -4.56 11.48
C GLN A 27 -63.02 -3.62 12.24
N GLU A 28 -63.58 -2.71 13.06
CA GLU A 28 -62.82 -1.86 13.98
C GLU A 28 -62.01 -2.69 14.98
N ASP A 29 -62.63 -3.75 15.54
CA ASP A 29 -61.96 -4.66 16.46
C ASP A 29 -60.82 -5.41 15.78
N VAL A 30 -61.02 -5.89 14.55
CA VAL A 30 -59.98 -6.56 13.74
C VAL A 30 -58.80 -5.62 13.48
N ASN A 31 -59.06 -4.39 13.03
CA ASN A 31 -58.02 -3.40 12.73
C ASN A 31 -57.22 -3.03 13.99
N ARG A 32 -57.89 -2.90 15.13
CA ARG A 32 -57.27 -2.64 16.43
C ARG A 32 -56.40 -3.81 16.89
N ILE A 33 -56.87 -5.05 16.75
CA ILE A 33 -56.06 -6.24 17.06
C ILE A 33 -54.85 -6.31 16.15
N GLY A 34 -55.03 -6.17 14.83
CA GLY A 34 -53.93 -6.21 13.86
C GLY A 34 -52.87 -5.15 14.14
N THR A 35 -53.28 -3.92 14.48
CA THR A 35 -52.35 -2.85 14.84
C THR A 35 -51.61 -3.14 16.14
N LYS A 36 -52.30 -3.70 17.14
CA LYS A 36 -51.70 -4.05 18.44
C LYS A 36 -50.71 -5.22 18.33
N GLU A 37 -51.07 -6.27 17.60
CA GLU A 37 -50.20 -7.42 17.29
C GLU A 37 -48.97 -6.96 16.51
N HIS A 38 -49.16 -6.15 15.46
CA HIS A 38 -48.06 -5.60 14.66
C HIS A 38 -47.10 -4.77 15.53
N ASN A 39 -47.61 -3.83 16.32
CA ASN A 39 -46.78 -2.99 17.18
C ASN A 39 -46.09 -3.80 18.29
N SER A 40 -46.78 -4.81 18.84
CA SER A 40 -46.22 -5.69 19.87
C SER A 40 -45.13 -6.60 19.30
N GLY A 41 -45.35 -7.20 18.13
CA GLY A 41 -44.35 -8.02 17.44
C GLY A 41 -43.16 -7.21 16.96
N TYR A 42 -43.40 -6.02 16.39
CA TYR A 42 -42.36 -5.10 15.95
C TYR A 42 -41.49 -4.60 17.12
N SER A 43 -42.11 -4.16 18.22
CA SER A 43 -41.37 -3.73 19.41
C SER A 43 -40.63 -4.87 20.10
N LYS A 44 -41.18 -6.09 20.11
CA LYS A 44 -40.49 -7.27 20.61
C LYS A 44 -39.27 -7.60 19.75
N ALA A 45 -39.40 -7.59 18.42
CA ALA A 45 -38.28 -7.85 17.52
C ALA A 45 -37.14 -6.82 17.71
N ILE A 46 -37.47 -5.55 17.91
CA ILE A 46 -36.48 -4.50 18.18
C ILE A 46 -35.78 -4.71 19.53
N ARG A 47 -36.54 -5.11 20.55
CA ARG A 47 -35.99 -5.47 21.86
C ARG A 47 -35.12 -6.72 21.83
N ASP A 48 -35.51 -7.73 21.06
CA ASP A 48 -34.74 -8.96 20.86
C ASP A 48 -33.40 -8.66 20.15
N LEU A 49 -33.37 -7.64 19.28
CA LEU A 49 -32.15 -7.10 18.67
C LEU A 49 -31.31 -6.24 19.64
N GLY A 50 -31.77 -6.03 20.88
CA GLY A 50 -31.05 -5.30 21.92
C GLY A 50 -31.32 -3.79 21.95
N PHE A 51 -32.32 -3.30 21.21
CA PHE A 51 -32.70 -1.88 21.20
C PHE A 51 -33.97 -1.63 22.01
N GLU A 52 -34.03 -0.51 22.76
CA GLU A 52 -35.20 -0.19 23.58
C GLU A 52 -36.44 0.18 22.73
N ASP A 53 -36.22 0.88 21.62
CA ASP A 53 -37.25 1.27 20.66
C ASP A 53 -36.67 1.49 19.25
N ALA A 54 -37.56 1.76 18.28
CA ALA A 54 -37.20 1.94 16.88
C ALA A 54 -36.38 3.20 16.59
N GLU A 55 -36.56 4.26 17.38
CA GLU A 55 -35.81 5.51 17.20
C GLU A 55 -34.39 5.36 17.75
N ALA A 56 -34.22 4.67 18.88
CA ALA A 56 -32.92 4.28 19.42
C ALA A 56 -32.13 3.43 18.40
N ALA A 57 -32.79 2.44 17.77
CA ALA A 57 -32.16 1.62 16.74
C ALA A 57 -31.69 2.45 15.52
N LYS A 58 -32.52 3.37 15.03
CA LYS A 58 -32.14 4.27 13.92
C LYS A 58 -30.97 5.18 14.28
N ASN A 59 -30.97 5.74 15.49
CA ASN A 59 -29.91 6.63 15.94
C ASN A 59 -28.57 5.91 16.08
N VAL A 60 -28.56 4.68 16.63
CA VAL A 60 -27.34 3.86 16.71
C VAL A 60 -26.84 3.50 15.32
N LEU A 61 -27.74 3.13 14.40
CA LEU A 61 -27.34 2.79 13.04
C LEU A 61 -26.72 3.99 12.30
N LYS A 62 -27.28 5.19 12.49
CA LYS A 62 -26.75 6.43 11.94
C LYS A 62 -25.38 6.77 12.53
N ALA A 63 -25.24 6.73 13.85
CA ALA A 63 -23.96 6.98 14.52
C ALA A 63 -22.88 5.96 14.08
N TYR A 64 -23.26 4.70 13.84
CA TYR A 64 -22.35 3.68 13.32
C TYR A 64 -21.95 3.94 11.86
N GLN A 65 -22.87 4.41 11.01
CA GLN A 65 -22.55 4.83 9.65
C GLN A 65 -21.60 6.03 9.64
N ASP A 66 -21.90 7.06 10.43
CA ASP A 66 -21.05 8.25 10.56
C ASP A 66 -19.65 7.87 11.09
N TRP A 67 -19.58 6.95 12.06
CA TRP A 67 -18.31 6.42 12.55
C TRP A 67 -17.57 5.61 11.47
N GLN A 68 -18.25 4.73 10.72
CA GLN A 68 -17.66 3.99 9.62
C GLN A 68 -17.11 4.91 8.53
N GLU A 69 -17.84 5.97 8.16
CA GLU A 69 -17.37 6.96 7.20
C GLU A 69 -16.19 7.76 7.75
N SER A 70 -16.22 8.14 9.02
CA SER A 70 -15.09 8.82 9.68
C SER A 70 -13.84 7.94 9.74
N GLN A 71 -13.98 6.65 10.08
CA GLN A 71 -12.88 5.70 10.14
C GLN A 71 -12.37 5.36 8.74
N LYS A 72 -13.23 5.23 7.73
CA LYS A 72 -12.79 5.06 6.34
C LYS A 72 -11.99 6.27 5.88
N SER A 73 -12.51 7.48 6.08
CA SER A 73 -11.80 8.71 5.70
C SER A 73 -10.48 8.90 6.46
N GLU A 74 -10.46 8.58 7.75
CA GLU A 74 -9.27 8.72 8.58
C GLU A 74 -8.26 7.61 8.34
N ALA A 75 -8.70 6.37 8.12
CA ALA A 75 -7.84 5.25 7.72
C ALA A 75 -7.27 5.45 6.32
N GLU A 76 -8.04 5.99 5.37
CA GLU A 76 -7.54 6.36 4.05
C GLU A 76 -6.48 7.47 4.15
N LYS A 77 -6.73 8.53 4.93
CA LYS A 77 -5.73 9.58 5.20
C LYS A 77 -4.47 9.04 5.88
N GLN A 78 -4.63 8.14 6.86
CA GLN A 78 -3.49 7.51 7.53
C GLN A 78 -2.72 6.60 6.59
N SER A 79 -3.41 5.81 5.75
CA SER A 79 -2.79 4.95 4.75
C SER A 79 -2.01 5.76 3.71
N GLU A 80 -2.58 6.87 3.23
CA GLU A 80 -1.91 7.75 2.27
C GLU A 80 -0.72 8.49 2.90
N ALA A 81 -0.85 8.92 4.16
CA ALA A 81 0.25 9.49 4.92
C ALA A 81 1.37 8.46 5.17
N LEU A 82 1.03 7.23 5.52
CA LEU A 82 1.99 6.14 5.72
C LEU A 82 2.70 5.82 4.41
N LYS A 83 1.97 5.67 3.31
CA LYS A 83 2.54 5.43 1.98
C LYS A 83 3.49 6.55 1.55
N SER A 84 3.09 7.81 1.75
CA SER A 84 3.97 8.96 1.45
C SER A 84 5.24 8.96 2.31
N LYS A 85 5.13 8.56 3.59
CA LYS A 85 6.29 8.43 4.49
C LYS A 85 7.20 7.28 4.09
N GLU A 86 6.64 6.13 3.72
CA GLU A 86 7.40 4.97 3.23
C GLU A 86 8.11 5.28 1.91
N GLU A 87 7.45 5.95 0.97
CA GLU A 87 8.07 6.40 -0.28
C GLU A 87 9.20 7.40 -0.01
N ALA A 88 8.98 8.37 0.88
CA ALA A 88 10.01 9.33 1.28
C ALA A 88 11.21 8.64 1.96
N LEU A 89 10.95 7.65 2.82
CA LEU A 89 11.98 6.87 3.50
C LEU A 89 12.77 6.01 2.49
N SER A 90 12.09 5.30 1.60
CA SER A 90 12.71 4.49 0.55
C SER A 90 13.59 5.35 -0.37
N ASN A 91 13.13 6.56 -0.73
CA ASN A 91 13.92 7.50 -1.53
C ASN A 91 15.12 8.05 -0.76
N ALA A 92 14.96 8.36 0.52
CA ALA A 92 16.05 8.81 1.38
C ALA A 92 17.11 7.70 1.56
N ASP A 93 16.70 6.47 1.85
CA ASP A 93 17.59 5.32 1.99
C ASP A 93 18.35 5.03 0.70
N SER A 94 17.67 5.11 -0.46
CA SER A 94 18.32 4.97 -1.76
C SER A 94 19.36 6.06 -1.97
N ARG A 95 19.03 7.32 -1.63
CA ARG A 95 19.97 8.43 -1.78
C ARG A 95 21.15 8.33 -0.81
N ILE A 96 20.92 7.89 0.42
CA ILE A 96 21.97 7.66 1.41
C ILE A 96 22.93 6.58 0.90
N LYS A 97 22.42 5.44 0.43
CA LYS A 97 23.25 4.36 -0.13
C LYS A 97 24.09 4.84 -1.31
N SER A 98 23.50 5.57 -2.26
CA SER A 98 24.26 6.13 -3.39
C SER A 98 25.33 7.11 -2.92
N LEU A 99 25.01 8.02 -2.00
CA LEU A 99 25.98 8.97 -1.46
C LEU A 99 27.10 8.31 -0.66
N GLU A 100 26.80 7.27 0.10
CA GLU A 100 27.81 6.47 0.82
C GLU A 100 28.75 5.76 -0.16
N ALA A 101 28.21 5.17 -1.23
CA ALA A 101 28.98 4.53 -2.28
C ALA A 101 29.84 5.54 -3.08
N GLU A 102 29.29 6.69 -3.44
CA GLU A 102 30.01 7.80 -4.07
C GLU A 102 31.18 8.27 -3.19
N ASN A 103 30.94 8.43 -1.87
CA ASN A 103 31.98 8.80 -0.92
C ASN A 103 33.05 7.73 -0.77
N ALA A 104 32.67 6.45 -0.74
CA ALA A 104 33.60 5.33 -0.70
C ALA A 104 34.51 5.32 -1.95
N ALA A 105 33.93 5.50 -3.13
CA ALA A 105 34.66 5.55 -4.39
C ALA A 105 35.66 6.72 -4.42
N LEU A 106 35.23 7.92 -4.01
CA LEU A 106 36.12 9.08 -3.90
C LEU A 106 37.28 8.84 -2.92
N LYS A 107 37.01 8.22 -1.76
CA LYS A 107 38.06 7.88 -0.78
C LYS A 107 39.07 6.87 -1.30
N GLN A 108 38.66 5.99 -2.21
CA GLN A 108 39.53 5.00 -2.86
C GLN A 108 40.29 5.58 -4.07
N GLY A 109 40.15 6.88 -4.35
CA GLY A 109 40.93 7.56 -5.40
C GLY A 109 40.35 7.40 -6.80
N VAL A 110 39.05 7.09 -6.91
CA VAL A 110 38.33 7.13 -8.19
C VAL A 110 38.29 8.57 -8.71
N ILE A 111 38.47 8.74 -10.02
CA ILE A 111 38.42 10.05 -10.66
C ILE A 111 36.99 10.62 -10.57
N ALA A 112 36.87 11.91 -10.21
CA ALA A 112 35.59 12.56 -9.93
C ALA A 112 34.52 12.40 -11.03
N TYR A 113 34.90 12.39 -12.32
CA TYR A 113 33.95 12.23 -13.42
C TYR A 113 33.51 10.77 -13.65
N SER A 114 34.19 9.78 -13.04
CA SER A 114 33.90 8.35 -13.18
C SER A 114 33.33 7.73 -11.89
N VAL A 115 33.09 8.52 -10.85
CA VAL A 115 32.58 8.02 -9.56
C VAL A 115 31.26 7.27 -9.75
N GLU A 116 30.32 7.87 -10.48
CA GLU A 116 28.99 7.28 -10.70
C GLU A 116 29.07 5.99 -11.52
N ASP A 117 29.92 5.95 -12.55
CA ASP A 117 30.16 4.74 -13.36
C ASP A 117 30.76 3.60 -12.52
N VAL A 118 31.74 3.91 -11.66
CA VAL A 118 32.38 2.93 -10.79
C VAL A 118 31.40 2.42 -9.74
N VAL A 119 30.59 3.30 -9.14
CA VAL A 119 29.55 2.91 -8.18
C VAL A 119 28.53 1.98 -8.85
N ALA A 120 28.03 2.32 -10.04
CA ALA A 120 27.09 1.46 -10.77
C ALA A 120 27.67 0.08 -11.13
N LEU A 121 28.97 0.00 -11.43
CA LEU A 121 29.66 -1.27 -11.64
C LEU A 121 29.85 -2.05 -10.33
N ALA A 122 30.19 -1.35 -9.25
CA ALA A 122 30.44 -1.93 -7.93
C ALA A 122 29.14 -2.48 -7.31
N GLU A 123 28.01 -1.77 -7.43
CA GLU A 123 26.71 -2.22 -6.92
C GLU A 123 26.30 -3.61 -7.44
N ARG A 124 26.66 -3.95 -8.68
CA ARG A 124 26.43 -5.30 -9.25
C ARG A 124 27.27 -6.40 -8.62
N LEU A 125 28.36 -6.03 -7.96
CA LEU A 125 29.28 -6.94 -7.29
C LEU A 125 29.03 -7.04 -5.78
N VAL A 126 28.18 -6.17 -5.22
CA VAL A 126 27.77 -6.22 -3.81
C VAL A 126 26.84 -7.41 -3.60
N ASN A 127 27.16 -8.19 -2.58
CA ASN A 127 26.37 -9.32 -2.11
C ASN A 127 26.63 -9.51 -0.60
N ASP A 128 26.04 -10.53 0.00
CA ASP A 128 26.16 -10.78 1.45
C ASP A 128 27.62 -10.94 1.94
N GLU A 129 28.55 -11.28 1.03
CA GLU A 129 29.98 -11.48 1.33
C GLU A 129 30.88 -10.31 0.88
N THR A 130 30.40 -9.47 -0.03
CA THR A 130 31.20 -8.40 -0.67
C THR A 130 30.60 -7.04 -0.36
N THR A 131 31.31 -6.22 0.42
CA THR A 131 30.88 -4.85 0.72
C THR A 131 31.08 -3.92 -0.49
N ILE A 132 30.41 -2.75 -0.48
CA ILE A 132 30.58 -1.73 -1.52
C ILE A 132 32.05 -1.31 -1.67
N ASP A 133 32.80 -1.21 -0.57
CA ASP A 133 34.22 -0.87 -0.62
C ASP A 133 35.05 -1.92 -1.35
N GLN A 134 34.81 -3.19 -1.07
CA GLN A 134 35.51 -4.31 -1.72
C GLN A 134 35.10 -4.43 -3.18
N ALA A 135 33.84 -4.16 -3.51
CA ALA A 135 33.35 -4.12 -4.88
C ALA A 135 34.02 -3.01 -5.69
N ILE A 136 34.16 -1.81 -5.13
CA ILE A 136 34.88 -0.69 -5.75
C ILE A 136 36.34 -1.09 -6.02
N GLN A 137 37.01 -1.71 -5.05
CA GLN A 137 38.39 -2.18 -5.23
C GLN A 137 38.50 -3.19 -6.39
N LYS A 138 37.58 -4.16 -6.48
CA LYS A 138 37.54 -5.11 -7.60
C LYS A 138 37.34 -4.42 -8.96
N VAL A 139 36.54 -3.34 -9.00
CA VAL A 139 36.36 -2.53 -10.22
C VAL A 139 37.66 -1.81 -10.57
N LEU A 140 38.34 -1.20 -9.59
CA LEU A 140 39.63 -0.53 -9.82
C LEU A 140 40.72 -1.49 -10.30
N ASP A 141 40.81 -2.69 -9.72
CA ASP A 141 41.78 -3.71 -10.12
C ASP A 141 41.57 -4.14 -11.58
N LYS A 142 40.31 -4.25 -12.01
CA LYS A 142 39.94 -4.63 -13.38
C LYS A 142 40.01 -3.48 -14.37
N TYR A 143 39.76 -2.26 -13.90
CA TYR A 143 39.69 -1.05 -14.71
C TYR A 143 40.55 0.07 -14.09
N PRO A 144 41.89 -0.03 -14.19
CA PRO A 144 42.80 0.91 -13.53
C PRO A 144 42.66 2.37 -13.97
N HIS A 145 42.14 2.59 -15.19
CA HIS A 145 41.89 3.92 -15.74
C HIS A 145 40.85 4.75 -14.96
N PHE A 146 40.07 4.12 -14.08
CA PHE A 146 39.18 4.84 -13.16
C PHE A 146 39.91 5.40 -11.94
N SER A 147 41.15 4.97 -11.66
CA SER A 147 41.96 5.53 -10.58
C SER A 147 42.66 6.82 -11.05
N GLY A 148 42.62 7.87 -10.23
CA GLY A 148 43.28 9.15 -10.53
C GLY A 148 44.81 9.12 -10.41
N GLY A 149 45.41 7.93 -10.25
CA GLY A 149 46.81 7.74 -9.89
C GLY A 149 47.71 7.13 -10.96
N GLN A 150 47.24 6.90 -12.20
CA GLN A 150 48.10 6.38 -13.27
C GLN A 150 48.41 7.46 -14.31
N GLU A 151 49.72 7.73 -14.49
CA GLU A 151 50.24 8.36 -15.69
C GLU A 151 49.65 7.68 -16.92
N GLU A 152 49.19 8.48 -17.88
CA GLU A 152 48.76 8.00 -19.19
C GLU A 152 49.85 7.07 -19.74
N VAL A 153 49.58 5.75 -19.78
CA VAL A 153 50.33 4.84 -20.64
C VAL A 153 49.99 5.22 -22.07
N LYS A 154 50.72 6.22 -22.58
CA LYS A 154 50.58 6.69 -23.96
C LYS A 154 50.82 5.48 -24.87
N PRO A 155 49.89 5.16 -25.78
CA PRO A 155 50.09 4.07 -26.71
C PRO A 155 51.36 4.32 -27.52
N THR A 156 52.34 3.44 -27.38
CA THR A 156 53.53 3.45 -28.22
C THR A 156 53.16 2.86 -29.57
N PHE A 157 52.90 3.74 -30.55
CA PHE A 157 52.70 3.33 -31.93
C PHE A 157 54.06 2.96 -32.56
N SER A 158 54.48 1.70 -32.45
CA SER A 158 55.55 1.19 -33.30
C SER A 158 54.96 0.80 -34.66
N ALA A 159 54.87 1.77 -35.57
CA ALA A 159 54.70 1.46 -36.99
C ALA A 159 55.93 0.65 -37.44
N LYS A 160 55.69 -0.56 -37.99
CA LYS A 160 56.72 -1.49 -38.45
C LYS A 160 57.61 -0.80 -39.50
N GLY A 161 58.72 -0.22 -39.05
CA GLY A 161 59.69 0.48 -39.91
C GLY A 161 60.18 1.86 -39.44
N ASN A 162 59.62 2.47 -38.37
CA ASN A 162 60.14 3.74 -37.85
C ASN A 162 60.56 3.60 -36.37
N PRO A 163 61.81 3.93 -35.98
CA PRO A 163 62.24 3.84 -34.59
C PRO A 163 61.41 4.78 -33.70
N SER A 164 60.98 4.27 -32.56
CA SER A 164 60.30 5.05 -31.52
C SER A 164 61.26 6.12 -31.00
N VAL A 165 60.88 7.39 -31.10
CA VAL A 165 61.59 8.49 -30.45
C VAL A 165 61.23 8.45 -28.97
N ASP A 166 62.03 7.71 -28.21
CA ASP A 166 62.08 7.84 -26.76
C ASP A 166 62.72 9.20 -26.41
N MET A 167 61.95 10.08 -25.77
CA MET A 167 62.32 11.46 -25.40
C MET A 167 63.31 11.51 -24.20
N GLY A 168 64.17 10.49 -24.05
CA GLY A 168 65.15 10.39 -22.97
C GLY A 168 66.54 9.94 -23.40
N ALA A 169 66.70 9.35 -24.58
CA ALA A 169 68.00 8.91 -25.09
C ALA A 169 68.54 9.92 -26.11
N LYS A 170 69.79 10.37 -25.94
CA LYS A 170 70.51 11.11 -26.99
C LYS A 170 70.49 10.27 -28.26
N VAL A 171 69.62 10.63 -29.20
CA VAL A 171 69.57 10.03 -30.53
C VAL A 171 70.92 10.29 -31.17
N LYS A 172 71.75 9.24 -31.28
CA LYS A 172 72.98 9.32 -32.06
C LYS A 172 72.56 9.57 -33.50
N ASP A 173 72.93 10.74 -34.03
CA ASP A 173 72.57 11.14 -35.38
C ASP A 173 73.02 10.04 -36.35
N PRO A 174 72.10 9.46 -37.15
CA PRO A 174 72.42 8.34 -38.04
C PRO A 174 73.45 8.71 -39.13
N PHE A 175 73.74 9.99 -39.33
CA PHE A 175 74.77 10.45 -40.26
C PHE A 175 76.10 10.77 -39.58
N GLN A 176 76.18 10.74 -38.25
CA GLN A 176 77.41 11.09 -37.53
C GLN A 176 78.57 10.14 -37.87
N ASP A 177 78.28 8.85 -37.98
CA ASP A 177 79.27 7.82 -38.35
C ASP A 177 79.75 7.99 -39.80
N VAL A 178 78.93 8.59 -40.68
CA VAL A 178 79.35 8.95 -42.04
C VAL A 178 80.24 10.18 -42.01
N ILE A 179 79.88 11.21 -41.24
CA ILE A 179 80.65 12.45 -41.11
C ILE A 179 82.05 12.18 -40.53
N ASP A 180 82.16 11.30 -39.55
CA ASP A 180 83.44 10.98 -38.90
C ASP A 180 84.40 10.19 -39.81
N ASN A 181 83.89 9.48 -40.82
CA ASN A 181 84.71 8.79 -41.83
C ASN A 181 85.31 9.72 -42.90
N TYR A 182 84.93 10.99 -42.93
CA TYR A 182 85.46 11.99 -43.88
C TYR A 182 86.40 13.02 -43.23
N LYS A 183 86.84 12.79 -41.99
CA LYS A 183 87.89 13.57 -41.30
C LYS A 183 89.20 12.82 -41.26
#